data_AF-A0A8H7NR15-F1
#
_entry.id   AF-A0A8H7NR15-F1
#
_cell.length_a   1.000
_cell.length_b   1.000
_cell.length_c   1.000
_cell.angle_alpha   90.00
_cell.angle_beta   90.00
_cell.angle_gamma   90.00
#
_symmetry.space_group_name_H-M   'P 1'
#
loop_
_entity.id
_entity.type
_entity.pdbx_description
1 polymer ?
#
loop_
_entity_poly.entity_id
_entity_poly.type
_entity_poly.pdbx_seq_one_letter_code
_entity_poly.pdbx_strand_id
1 'polypeptide(L)'
;MEADSDQIEGARNVYLSLRWGKDAETIIGRYANSVSVRPTRLFAMTMGHFEAKIADTNLSAMIDTGSELNLISATVFEHLNIPLDIDGARWSLHGISGEPVSLQGCARDVPIEIGGHRFSHHLFVTQVGGSIGKQDIILGQPWLQWYAAIIRYSRAGPMTLTIYPKGDEGDGPAVCRDLGSSDRGKPRKLGASD
;
A
#
# COMPACT_ATOMS: atom_id res chain seq x y z
N MET A 1 -49.42 -4.33 -18.64
CA MET A 1 -48.68 -3.07 -18.51
C MET A 1 -47.48 -3.41 -17.63
N GLU A 2 -46.38 -3.81 -18.27
CA GLU A 2 -45.11 -4.07 -17.58
C GLU A 2 -44.58 -2.74 -17.05
N ALA A 3 -44.26 -2.72 -15.75
CA ALA A 3 -43.42 -1.70 -15.18
C ALA A 3 -42.01 -2.28 -15.07
N ASP A 4 -41.19 -1.80 -15.98
CA ASP A 4 -39.73 -1.84 -15.96
C ASP A 4 -39.22 -1.33 -14.59
N SER A 5 -38.32 -2.06 -13.96
CA SER A 5 -37.64 -1.58 -12.76
C SER A 5 -36.16 -1.90 -12.86
N ASP A 6 -35.41 -0.84 -13.15
CA ASP A 6 -33.96 -0.68 -13.19
C ASP A 6 -33.17 -1.75 -12.42
N GLN A 7 -32.30 -2.46 -13.16
CA GLN A 7 -31.20 -3.20 -12.56
C GLN A 7 -30.19 -2.20 -12.00
N ILE A 8 -30.23 -2.02 -10.68
CA ILE A 8 -29.15 -1.36 -9.94
C ILE A 8 -27.97 -2.34 -9.88
N GLU A 9 -26.92 -2.06 -10.66
CA GLU A 9 -25.69 -2.85 -10.70
C GLU A 9 -25.06 -2.93 -9.29
N GLY A 10 -25.00 -4.13 -8.72
CA GLY A 10 -24.41 -4.40 -7.39
C GLY A 10 -25.40 -4.83 -6.30
N ALA A 11 -26.70 -4.92 -6.56
CA ALA A 11 -27.66 -5.44 -5.59
C ALA A 11 -27.47 -6.96 -5.35
N ARG A 12 -27.05 -7.35 -4.14
CA ARG A 12 -27.05 -8.76 -3.70
C ARG A 12 -28.42 -9.10 -3.13
N ASN A 13 -29.21 -9.82 -3.91
CA ASN A 13 -30.52 -10.29 -3.48
C ASN A 13 -30.38 -11.50 -2.56
N VAL A 14 -31.13 -11.50 -1.44
CA VAL A 14 -31.28 -12.66 -0.56
C VAL A 14 -32.74 -13.10 -0.63
N TYR A 15 -32.96 -14.36 -0.96
CA TYR A 15 -34.31 -14.93 -1.10
C TYR A 15 -34.69 -15.71 0.16
N LEU A 16 -35.90 -15.48 0.65
CA LEU A 16 -36.51 -16.20 1.76
C LEU A 16 -37.70 -17.02 1.23
N SER A 17 -37.61 -18.34 1.31
CA SER A 17 -38.70 -19.25 0.94
C SER A 17 -39.61 -19.54 2.13
N LEU A 18 -40.89 -19.22 2.01
CA LEU A 18 -41.92 -19.42 3.04
C LEU A 18 -42.83 -20.59 2.68
N ARG A 19 -43.23 -21.37 3.69
CA ARG A 19 -44.32 -22.34 3.54
C ARG A 19 -45.67 -21.62 3.65
N TRP A 20 -46.61 -22.04 2.82
CA TRP A 20 -47.97 -21.50 2.78
C TRP A 20 -48.63 -21.50 4.16
N GLY A 21 -49.29 -20.40 4.53
CA GLY A 21 -49.97 -20.23 5.82
C GLY A 21 -49.12 -19.62 6.95
N LYS A 22 -47.89 -19.18 6.69
CA LYS A 22 -47.12 -18.37 7.66
C LYS A 22 -47.15 -16.89 7.30
N ASP A 23 -47.27 -16.04 8.33
CA ASP A 23 -47.22 -14.59 8.18
C ASP A 23 -45.82 -14.13 7.78
N ALA A 24 -45.73 -13.54 6.60
CA ALA A 24 -44.50 -13.03 6.03
C ALA A 24 -43.94 -11.87 6.85
N GLU A 25 -44.78 -10.98 7.40
CA GLU A 25 -44.32 -9.82 8.19
C GLU A 25 -43.64 -10.25 9.48
N THR A 26 -44.24 -11.20 10.20
CA THR A 26 -43.63 -11.77 11.41
C THR A 26 -42.29 -12.44 11.11
N ILE A 27 -42.14 -13.13 9.97
CA ILE A 27 -40.89 -13.81 9.61
C ILE A 27 -39.82 -12.81 9.16
N ILE A 28 -40.18 -11.83 8.32
CA ILE A 28 -39.27 -10.74 7.94
C ILE A 28 -38.81 -9.99 9.20
N GLY A 29 -39.71 -9.66 10.13
CA GLY A 29 -39.36 -9.00 11.39
C GLY A 29 -38.38 -9.81 12.26
N ARG A 30 -38.51 -11.14 12.29
CA ARG A 30 -37.59 -12.03 13.04
C ARG A 30 -36.20 -12.16 12.42
N TYR A 31 -36.10 -12.13 11.09
CA TYR A 31 -34.84 -12.39 10.37
C TYR A 31 -34.23 -11.16 9.70
N ALA A 32 -34.89 -9.99 9.71
CA ALA A 32 -34.36 -8.75 9.14
C ALA A 32 -32.99 -8.36 9.76
N ASN A 33 -32.79 -8.66 11.04
CA ASN A 33 -31.52 -8.43 11.74
C ASN A 33 -30.46 -9.51 11.46
N SER A 34 -30.83 -10.65 10.87
CA SER A 34 -29.91 -11.76 10.57
C SER A 34 -29.18 -11.60 9.23
N VAL A 35 -29.65 -10.68 8.39
CA VAL A 35 -28.92 -10.21 7.21
C VAL A 35 -28.09 -9.01 7.65
N SER A 36 -26.78 -9.18 7.83
CA SER A 36 -25.88 -8.04 8.03
C SER A 36 -25.78 -7.26 6.71
N VAL A 37 -26.69 -6.29 6.51
CA VAL A 37 -26.68 -5.36 5.37
C VAL A 37 -25.68 -4.20 5.59
N ARG A 38 -25.07 -4.12 6.78
CA ARG A 38 -24.22 -2.99 7.17
C ARG A 38 -22.76 -3.40 7.18
N PRO A 39 -21.87 -2.70 6.44
CA PRO A 39 -20.46 -2.99 6.56
C PRO A 39 -20.00 -2.63 7.98
N THR A 40 -19.45 -3.62 8.67
CA THR A 40 -18.96 -3.50 10.05
C THR A 40 -17.67 -2.69 10.09
N ARG A 41 -17.40 -2.04 11.23
CA ARG A 41 -16.10 -1.38 11.43
C ARG A 41 -15.00 -2.43 11.34
N LEU A 42 -13.93 -2.13 10.61
CA LEU A 42 -12.78 -3.03 10.49
C LEU A 42 -11.95 -2.95 11.78
N PHE A 43 -11.52 -4.10 12.29
CA PHE A 43 -10.63 -4.17 13.46
C PHE A 43 -9.17 -3.89 13.10
N ALA A 44 -8.75 -4.27 11.89
CA ALA A 44 -7.42 -4.09 11.35
C ALA A 44 -7.47 -4.03 9.82
N MET A 45 -6.40 -3.52 9.21
CA MET A 45 -6.19 -3.46 7.77
C MET A 45 -4.79 -3.95 7.42
N THR A 46 -4.62 -4.48 6.21
CA THR A 46 -3.28 -4.77 5.69
C THR A 46 -2.50 -3.48 5.48
N MET A 47 -1.18 -3.53 5.67
CA MET A 47 -0.30 -2.43 5.29
C MET A 47 -0.27 -2.30 3.77
N GLY A 48 -0.27 -1.05 3.29
CA GLY A 48 -0.21 -0.75 1.87
C GLY A 48 1.18 -1.01 1.34
N HIS A 49 1.32 -2.03 0.49
CA HIS A 49 2.57 -2.37 -0.16
C HIS A 49 2.36 -2.68 -1.64
N PHE A 50 3.41 -2.48 -2.42
CA PHE A 50 3.45 -2.75 -3.86
C PHE A 50 4.90 -3.01 -4.32
N GLU A 51 5.07 -3.51 -5.54
CA GLU A 51 6.40 -3.75 -6.13
C GLU A 51 6.94 -2.47 -6.77
N ALA A 52 8.16 -2.10 -6.39
CA ALA A 52 8.96 -1.06 -7.03
C ALA A 52 10.24 -1.69 -7.59
N LYS A 53 10.95 -0.98 -8.45
CA LYS A 53 12.24 -1.42 -8.97
C LYS A 53 13.27 -0.31 -8.81
N ILE A 54 14.49 -0.64 -8.41
CA ILE A 54 15.64 0.26 -8.49
C ILE A 54 16.71 -0.46 -9.30
N ALA A 55 17.21 0.19 -10.35
CA ALA A 55 18.02 -0.46 -11.37
C ALA A 55 17.30 -1.73 -11.91
N ASP A 56 17.89 -2.91 -11.75
CA ASP A 56 17.33 -4.19 -12.17
C ASP A 56 16.80 -5.04 -11.00
N THR A 57 16.72 -4.47 -9.79
CA THR A 57 16.26 -5.17 -8.59
C THR A 57 14.82 -4.81 -8.28
N ASN A 58 13.91 -5.78 -8.33
CA ASN A 58 12.55 -5.57 -7.80
C ASN A 58 12.55 -5.67 -6.28
N LEU A 59 11.81 -4.76 -5.65
CA LEU A 59 11.79 -4.46 -4.24
C LEU A 59 10.34 -4.33 -3.75
N SER A 60 10.10 -4.78 -2.53
CA SER A 60 8.85 -4.57 -1.81
C SER A 60 8.84 -3.18 -1.17
N ALA A 61 7.98 -2.28 -1.67
CA ALA A 61 7.80 -0.95 -1.10
C ALA A 61 6.56 -0.91 -0.21
N MET A 62 6.69 -0.32 0.97
CA MET A 62 5.57 -0.01 1.86
C MET A 62 5.27 1.49 1.85
N ILE A 63 3.99 1.85 1.82
CA ILE A 63 3.52 3.21 2.05
C ILE A 63 3.32 3.43 3.56
N ASP A 64 3.94 4.48 4.09
CA ASP A 64 3.78 4.87 5.49
C ASP A 64 3.55 6.37 5.62
N THR A 65 2.29 6.78 5.74
CA THR A 65 1.92 8.18 5.94
C THR A 65 2.39 8.74 7.29
N GLY A 66 2.78 7.90 8.24
CA GLY A 66 3.31 8.31 9.55
C GLY A 66 4.82 8.50 9.56
N SER A 67 5.53 8.06 8.50
CA SER A 67 6.99 8.18 8.44
C SER A 67 7.41 9.55 7.92
N GLU A 68 8.23 10.26 8.70
CA GLU A 68 8.83 11.54 8.34
C GLU A 68 9.98 11.38 7.32
N LEU A 69 10.47 10.15 7.12
CA LEU A 69 11.58 9.81 6.23
C LEU A 69 11.18 8.72 5.24
N ASN A 70 11.79 8.74 4.05
CA ASN A 70 11.83 7.56 3.20
C ASN A 70 13.05 6.73 3.57
N LEU A 71 12.89 5.40 3.62
CA LEU A 71 13.92 4.49 4.10
C LEU A 71 14.17 3.39 3.08
N ILE A 72 15.41 2.90 3.04
CA ILE A 72 15.80 1.67 2.37
C ILE A 72 16.64 0.82 3.32
N SER A 73 16.41 -0.50 3.30
CA SER A 73 17.22 -1.41 4.11
C SER A 73 18.69 -1.43 3.65
N ALA A 74 19.61 -1.49 4.62
CA ALA A 74 21.04 -1.64 4.34
C ALA A 74 21.34 -2.83 3.41
N THR A 75 20.72 -3.97 3.70
CA THR A 75 20.92 -5.23 2.97
C THR A 75 20.58 -5.11 1.49
N VAL A 76 19.54 -4.36 1.15
CA VAL A 76 19.20 -4.10 -0.25
C VAL A 76 20.14 -3.05 -0.84
N PHE A 77 20.39 -1.98 -0.10
CA PHE A 77 21.19 -0.85 -0.56
C PHE A 77 22.61 -1.24 -0.96
N GLU A 78 23.25 -2.15 -0.20
CA GLU A 78 24.59 -2.68 -0.48
C GLU A 78 24.76 -3.20 -1.92
N HIS A 79 23.68 -3.66 -2.56
CA HIS A 79 23.71 -4.23 -3.90
C HIS A 79 23.34 -3.24 -5.02
N LEU A 80 22.90 -2.02 -4.70
CA LEU A 80 22.39 -1.07 -5.70
C LEU A 80 23.48 -0.20 -6.36
N ASN A 81 24.72 -0.22 -5.85
CA ASN A 81 25.84 0.59 -6.34
C ASN A 81 25.48 2.09 -6.48
N ILE A 82 24.75 2.63 -5.49
CA ILE A 82 24.36 4.03 -5.42
C ILE A 82 25.25 4.75 -4.38
N PRO A 83 25.75 5.96 -4.65
CA PRO A 83 26.54 6.71 -3.68
C PRO A 83 25.76 7.00 -2.39
N LEU A 84 26.42 6.80 -1.25
CA LEU A 84 25.89 7.15 0.06
C LEU A 84 26.45 8.48 0.52
N ASP A 85 25.56 9.44 0.81
CA ASP A 85 25.93 10.67 1.50
C ASP A 85 25.90 10.44 3.02
N ILE A 86 27.09 10.42 3.62
CA ILE A 86 27.29 10.17 5.05
C ILE A 86 26.74 11.28 5.95
N ASP A 87 26.53 12.50 5.44
CA ASP A 87 25.94 13.57 6.25
C ASP A 87 24.48 13.25 6.62
N GLY A 88 23.82 12.37 5.85
CA GLY A 88 22.51 11.82 6.20
C GLY A 88 22.49 11.07 7.54
N ALA A 89 23.63 10.59 8.05
CA ALA A 89 23.73 9.90 9.34
C ALA A 89 23.45 10.80 10.55
N ARG A 90 23.40 12.13 10.35
CA ARG A 90 23.00 13.11 11.37
C ARG A 90 21.50 13.04 11.69
N TRP A 91 20.72 12.40 10.81
CA TRP A 91 19.31 12.15 11.04
C TRP A 91 19.13 10.85 11.82
N SER A 92 18.13 10.84 12.69
CA SER A 92 17.73 9.65 13.43
C SER A 92 16.23 9.43 13.28
N LEU A 93 15.84 8.16 13.28
CA LEU A 93 14.44 7.76 13.28
C LEU A 93 13.97 7.56 14.71
N HIS A 94 12.86 8.17 15.08
CA HIS A 94 12.24 7.98 16.39
C HIS A 94 11.04 7.05 16.21
N GLY A 95 11.18 5.81 16.67
CA GLY A 95 10.06 4.87 16.71
C GLY A 95 9.07 5.21 17.82
N ILE A 96 8.02 4.41 17.97
CA ILE A 96 7.02 4.56 19.04
C ILE A 96 7.66 4.43 20.44
N SER A 97 8.79 3.72 20.55
CA SER A 97 9.58 3.61 21.78
C SER A 97 10.29 4.90 22.19
N GLY A 98 10.37 5.92 21.32
CA GLY A 98 11.05 7.19 21.57
C GLY A 98 12.57 7.14 21.42
N GLU A 99 13.18 5.96 21.50
CA GLU A 99 14.63 5.80 21.31
C GLU A 99 15.06 6.12 19.86
N PRO A 100 16.06 7.00 19.67
CA PRO A 100 16.58 7.32 18.35
C PRO A 100 17.32 6.13 17.75
N VAL A 101 16.99 5.78 16.51
CA VAL A 101 17.72 4.82 15.68
C VAL A 101 18.59 5.60 14.69
N SER A 102 19.89 5.35 14.72
CA SER A 102 20.83 5.98 13.79
C SER A 102 20.66 5.46 12.35
N LEU A 103 21.09 6.25 11.38
CA LEU A 103 21.06 5.92 9.95
C LEU A 103 22.50 5.90 9.40
N GLN A 104 22.76 5.13 8.35
CA GLN A 104 24.10 5.10 7.73
C GLN A 104 24.40 6.36 6.92
N GLY A 105 23.35 6.99 6.37
CA GLY A 105 23.47 8.10 5.44
C GLY A 105 22.18 8.26 4.62
N CYS A 106 22.29 9.06 3.57
CA CYS A 106 21.21 9.31 2.62
C CYS A 106 21.66 9.01 1.19
N ALA A 107 20.91 8.17 0.49
CA ALA A 107 21.06 8.00 -0.95
C ALA A 107 20.18 9.05 -1.65
N ARG A 108 20.80 9.95 -2.42
CA ARG A 108 20.11 11.05 -3.10
C ARG A 108 19.68 10.65 -4.51
N ASP A 109 18.57 11.22 -4.96
CA ASP A 109 18.00 11.06 -6.31
C ASP A 109 17.92 9.61 -6.84
N VAL A 110 17.55 8.68 -5.96
CA VAL A 110 17.47 7.25 -6.27
C VAL A 110 16.39 7.00 -7.33
N PRO A 111 16.69 6.34 -8.46
CA PRO A 111 15.74 6.06 -9.54
C PRO A 111 14.74 4.94 -9.16
N ILE A 112 13.67 5.29 -8.46
CA ILE A 112 12.61 4.33 -8.13
C ILE A 112 11.67 4.22 -9.34
N GLU A 113 11.50 3.03 -9.88
CA GLU A 113 10.58 2.74 -10.97
C GLU A 113 9.31 2.06 -10.45
N ILE A 114 8.15 2.58 -10.85
CA ILE A 114 6.84 2.07 -10.47
C ILE A 114 5.97 2.09 -11.72
N GLY A 115 5.55 0.91 -12.18
CA GLY A 115 4.67 0.80 -13.35
C GLY A 115 5.21 1.40 -14.64
N GLY A 116 6.52 1.29 -14.86
CA GLY A 116 7.18 1.83 -16.06
C GLY A 116 7.48 3.32 -16.00
N HIS A 117 7.17 4.00 -14.90
CA HIS A 117 7.48 5.41 -14.68
C HIS A 117 8.53 5.58 -13.57
N ARG A 118 9.33 6.64 -13.67
CA ARG A 118 10.39 6.97 -12.71
C ARG A 118 9.90 7.99 -11.69
N PHE A 119 10.13 7.68 -10.42
CA PHE A 119 9.77 8.44 -9.22
C PHE A 119 11.02 8.68 -8.36
N SER A 120 12.01 9.38 -8.94
CA SER A 120 13.29 9.64 -8.27
C SER A 120 13.13 10.38 -6.94
N HIS A 121 13.71 9.86 -5.86
CA HIS A 121 13.66 10.54 -4.57
C HIS A 121 14.85 10.13 -3.67
N HIS A 122 15.06 10.87 -2.60
CA HIS A 122 16.03 10.55 -1.56
C HIS A 122 15.51 9.45 -0.63
N LEU A 123 16.39 8.50 -0.28
CA LEU A 123 16.14 7.39 0.64
C LEU A 123 17.23 7.36 1.71
N PHE A 124 16.86 7.41 2.99
CA PHE A 124 17.80 7.18 4.07
C PHE A 124 18.08 5.69 4.23
N VAL A 125 19.34 5.35 4.52
CA VAL A 125 19.79 3.96 4.63
C VAL A 125 19.83 3.56 6.10
N THR A 126 19.15 2.46 6.44
CA THR A 126 19.14 1.91 7.81
C THR A 126 20.52 1.40 8.21
N GLN A 127 20.77 1.15 9.50
CA GLN A 127 21.96 0.40 9.94
C GLN A 127 21.95 -1.04 9.41
N VAL A 128 23.13 -1.64 9.30
CA VAL A 128 23.29 -3.08 9.06
C VAL A 128 22.62 -3.84 10.22
N GLY A 129 21.73 -4.78 9.89
CA GLY A 129 20.90 -5.49 10.87
C GLY A 129 19.72 -4.67 11.42
N GLY A 130 19.61 -3.39 11.08
CA GLY A 130 18.41 -2.59 11.30
C GLY A 130 17.27 -3.08 10.42
N SER A 131 16.11 -3.36 11.02
CA SER A 131 14.94 -3.83 10.30
C SER A 131 13.94 -2.69 10.11
N ILE A 132 13.52 -2.50 8.87
CA ILE A 132 12.31 -1.74 8.51
C ILE A 132 11.13 -2.69 8.28
N GLY A 133 11.10 -3.85 8.93
CA GLY A 133 10.08 -4.88 8.72
C GLY A 133 10.44 -5.88 7.61
N LYS A 134 9.44 -6.31 6.84
CA LYS A 134 9.57 -7.29 5.73
C LYS A 134 9.75 -6.63 4.36
N GLN A 135 9.67 -5.31 4.33
CA GLN A 135 9.78 -4.49 3.14
C GLN A 135 11.22 -4.05 2.93
N ASP A 136 11.54 -3.79 1.67
CA ASP A 136 12.86 -3.33 1.26
C ASP A 136 12.97 -1.80 1.34
N ILE A 137 11.83 -1.12 1.14
CA ILE A 137 11.69 0.34 1.11
C ILE A 137 10.46 0.77 1.92
N ILE A 138 10.58 1.87 2.66
CA ILE A 138 9.45 2.64 3.19
C ILE A 138 9.39 3.98 2.46
N LEU A 139 8.24 4.27 1.85
CA LEU A 139 7.93 5.56 1.24
C LEU A 139 7.04 6.35 2.21
N GLY A 140 7.66 7.36 2.81
CA GLY A 140 7.08 8.22 3.82
C GLY A 140 6.47 9.50 3.24
N GLN A 141 6.15 10.43 4.14
CA GLN A 141 5.56 11.72 3.83
C GLN A 141 6.30 12.51 2.74
N PRO A 142 7.66 12.58 2.71
CA PRO A 142 8.34 13.37 1.68
C PRO A 142 8.05 12.88 0.27
N TRP A 143 8.10 11.55 0.05
CA TRP A 143 7.82 10.97 -1.27
C TRP A 143 6.35 11.09 -1.64
N LEU A 144 5.46 10.84 -0.67
CA LEU A 144 4.01 10.96 -0.87
C LEU A 144 3.60 12.39 -1.25
N GLN A 145 4.19 13.39 -0.59
CA GLN A 145 3.90 14.79 -0.84
C GLN A 145 4.46 15.25 -2.20
N TRP A 146 5.69 14.84 -2.54
CA TRP A 146 6.34 15.24 -3.78
C TRP A 146 5.58 14.77 -5.04
N TYR A 147 4.96 13.59 -4.98
CA TYR A 147 4.21 13.01 -6.10
C TYR A 147 2.68 13.11 -5.96
N ALA A 148 2.23 14.07 -5.15
CA ALA A 148 0.82 14.36 -4.85
C ALA A 148 -0.01 13.08 -4.65
N ALA A 149 0.51 12.15 -3.84
CA ALA A 149 -0.04 10.83 -3.70
C ALA A 149 -1.46 10.85 -3.11
N ILE A 150 -2.38 10.12 -3.74
CA ILE A 150 -3.76 9.94 -3.28
C ILE A 150 -3.94 8.50 -2.85
N ILE A 151 -4.23 8.30 -1.56
CA ILE A 151 -4.58 6.99 -1.00
C ILE A 151 -6.09 6.93 -0.84
N ARG A 152 -6.74 5.98 -1.54
CA ARG A 152 -8.18 5.78 -1.47
C ARG A 152 -8.51 4.44 -0.82
N TYR A 153 -9.35 4.50 0.21
CA TYR A 153 -9.90 3.35 0.91
C TYR A 153 -11.32 3.06 0.43
N SER A 154 -11.64 1.79 0.20
CA SER A 154 -13.00 1.34 -0.07
C SER A 154 -13.49 0.40 1.02
N ARG A 155 -14.78 0.51 1.40
CA ARG A 155 -15.44 -0.45 2.32
C ARG A 155 -15.53 -1.85 1.72
N ALA A 156 -15.35 -1.99 0.41
CA ALA A 156 -15.28 -3.28 -0.26
C ALA A 156 -13.94 -4.00 -0.04
N GLY A 157 -12.94 -3.34 0.58
CA GLY A 157 -11.63 -3.92 0.89
C GLY A 157 -10.44 -3.36 0.10
N PRO A 158 -10.57 -2.94 -1.18
CA PRO A 158 -9.44 -2.38 -1.90
C PRO A 158 -8.92 -1.09 -1.30
N MET A 159 -7.61 -1.03 -1.13
CA MET A 159 -6.84 0.19 -0.89
C MET A 159 -6.07 0.48 -2.17
N THR A 160 -6.12 1.71 -2.67
CA THR A 160 -5.44 2.10 -3.91
C THR A 160 -4.57 3.32 -3.68
N LEU A 161 -3.46 3.39 -4.40
CA LEU A 161 -2.54 4.50 -4.46
C LEU A 161 -2.53 5.07 -5.87
N THR A 162 -2.78 6.37 -6.00
CA THR A 162 -2.54 7.11 -7.25
C THR A 162 -1.39 8.08 -7.04
N ILE A 163 -0.44 8.11 -7.96
CA ILE A 163 0.76 8.95 -7.93
C ILE A 163 1.02 9.56 -9.30
N TYR A 164 1.60 10.76 -9.33
CA TYR A 164 1.78 11.53 -10.54
C TYR A 164 3.28 11.72 -10.80
N PRO A 165 3.90 11.10 -11.81
CA PRO A 165 5.34 11.20 -12.07
C PRO A 165 5.88 12.63 -12.24
N LYS A 166 5.00 13.57 -12.59
CA LYS A 166 5.33 14.99 -12.79
C LYS A 166 5.03 15.89 -11.59
N GLY A 167 4.55 15.32 -10.48
CA GLY A 167 4.23 16.06 -9.26
C GLY A 167 2.74 16.13 -9.03
N ASP A 168 2.05 17.05 -9.71
CA ASP A 168 0.64 17.36 -9.43
C ASP A 168 -0.36 16.63 -10.35
N GLU A 169 -1.61 16.55 -9.87
CA GLU A 169 -2.73 16.07 -10.66
C GLU A 169 -2.98 17.00 -11.86
N GLY A 170 -3.09 16.41 -13.05
CA GLY A 170 -3.33 17.14 -14.31
C GLY A 170 -2.08 17.42 -15.14
N ASP A 171 -0.87 17.28 -14.58
CA ASP A 171 0.38 17.57 -15.30
C ASP A 171 0.86 16.43 -16.22
N GLY A 172 0.18 15.29 -16.22
CA GLY A 172 0.49 14.16 -17.08
C GLY A 172 -0.21 12.85 -16.68
N PRO A 173 0.32 11.69 -17.12
CA PRO A 173 -0.27 10.40 -16.77
C PRO A 173 -0.14 10.13 -15.27
N ALA A 174 -1.16 9.50 -14.68
CA ALA A 174 -1.11 9.01 -13.32
C ALA A 174 -0.81 7.50 -13.30
N VAL A 175 -0.09 7.04 -12.28
CA VAL A 175 0.10 5.62 -12.01
C VAL A 175 -0.82 5.23 -10.85
N CYS A 176 -1.71 4.27 -11.09
CA CYS A 176 -2.57 3.69 -10.06
C CYS A 176 -2.07 2.30 -9.66
N ARG A 177 -2.06 2.00 -8.36
CA ARG A 177 -1.61 0.74 -7.78
C ARG A 177 -2.60 0.26 -6.72
N ASP A 178 -2.95 -1.01 -6.81
CA ASP A 178 -3.62 -1.71 -5.72
C ASP A 178 -2.60 -1.96 -4.61
N LEU A 179 -2.95 -1.52 -3.40
CA LEU A 179 -2.14 -1.70 -2.22
C LEU A 179 -2.59 -2.95 -1.49
N GLY A 180 -1.67 -3.91 -1.31
CA GLY A 180 -1.95 -5.18 -0.62
C GLY A 180 -2.37 -6.34 -1.51
N SER A 181 -2.50 -6.15 -2.82
CA SER A 181 -2.53 -7.28 -3.77
C SER A 181 -1.11 -7.78 -3.97
N SER A 182 -0.69 -8.78 -3.21
CA SER A 182 0.50 -9.52 -3.59
C SER A 182 0.16 -10.27 -4.88
N ASP A 183 0.70 -9.86 -6.02
CA ASP A 183 1.03 -10.86 -7.03
C ASP A 183 2.18 -11.65 -6.40
N ARG A 184 1.84 -12.69 -5.62
CA ARG A 184 2.81 -13.55 -4.93
C ARG A 184 3.46 -14.45 -6.00
N GLY A 185 4.18 -13.82 -6.92
CA GLY A 185 4.93 -14.44 -7.99
C GLY A 185 6.16 -15.15 -7.44
N LYS A 186 5.97 -16.38 -6.97
CA LYS A 186 6.95 -17.45 -6.68
C LYS A 186 8.13 -17.10 -5.74
N PRO A 187 8.59 -18.06 -4.92
CA PRO A 187 9.79 -17.86 -4.10
C PRO A 187 11.02 -17.57 -4.97
N ARG A 188 11.72 -16.46 -4.70
CA ARG A 188 13.05 -16.17 -5.25
C ARG A 188 14.03 -17.23 -4.77
N LYS A 189 14.57 -18.04 -5.67
CA LYS A 189 15.84 -18.73 -5.44
C LYS A 189 16.94 -17.69 -5.60
N LEU A 190 17.58 -17.31 -4.50
CA LEU A 190 18.90 -16.69 -4.57
C LEU A 190 19.85 -17.77 -5.08
N GLY A 191 20.38 -17.57 -6.29
CA GLY A 191 21.40 -18.45 -6.85
C GLY A 191 22.66 -18.35 -6.03
N ALA A 192 23.13 -19.49 -5.52
CA ALA A 192 24.52 -19.63 -5.12
C ALA A 192 25.36 -19.56 -6.40
N SER A 193 26.28 -18.60 -6.46
CA SER A 193 27.35 -18.57 -7.44
C SER A 193 28.43 -19.56 -6.99
N ASP A 194 28.68 -20.57 -7.82
CA ASP A 194 29.92 -21.35 -7.85
C ASP A 194 31.04 -20.57 -8.54
#